data_AF-A0A651E8M6-F1
#
_entry.id   AF-A0A651E8M6-F1
#
_cell.length_a   1.000
_cell.length_b   1.000
_cell.length_c   1.000
_cell.angle_alpha   90.00
_cell.angle_beta   90.00
_cell.angle_gamma   90.00
#
_symmetry.space_group_name_H-M   'P 1'
#
loop_
_entity.id
_entity.type
_entity.pdbx_description
1 polymer ?
#
loop_
_entity_poly.entity_id
_entity_poly.type
_entity_poly.pdbx_seq_one_letter_code
_entity_poly.pdbx_strand_id
1 'polypeptide(L)'
;MSNKDLSNTSRTNWQALEAMGDEGIDYSDIPPLTEEFFEQATLKIPASQAQQLVQIEPDVLKWFQSRGGDYKALINSILRQHIESHRNQSAR
;
A
#
# COMPACT_ATOMS: atom_id res chain seq x y z
N MET A 1 12.58 7.91 13.20
CA MET A 1 13.35 8.76 12.27
C MET A 1 14.63 9.17 12.97
N SER A 2 15.78 9.05 12.32
CA SER A 2 17.09 9.29 12.96
C SER A 2 17.45 10.77 12.86
N ASN A 3 18.09 11.31 13.90
CA ASN A 3 18.45 12.74 13.99
C ASN A 3 19.42 13.20 12.88
N LYS A 4 20.03 12.23 12.18
CA LYS A 4 20.98 12.43 11.09
C LYS A 4 20.30 12.80 9.75
N ASP A 5 19.01 12.53 9.60
CA ASP A 5 18.23 12.87 8.40
C ASP A 5 17.74 14.34 8.42
N LEU A 6 17.76 14.99 9.59
CA LEU A 6 17.34 16.38 9.81
C LEU A 6 18.48 17.39 9.73
N SER A 7 19.75 16.94 9.70
CA SER A 7 20.92 17.83 9.72
C SER A 7 21.35 18.32 8.33
N ASN A 8 20.68 17.87 7.26
CA ASN A 8 20.95 18.36 5.92
C ASN A 8 20.24 19.71 5.74
N THR A 9 21.02 20.78 5.71
CA THR A 9 20.51 22.12 5.46
C THR A 9 19.90 22.12 4.06
N SER A 10 18.58 22.19 3.99
CA SER A 10 17.86 22.19 2.71
C SER A 10 18.45 23.28 1.80
N ARG A 11 18.74 22.92 0.55
CA ARG A 11 19.23 23.87 -0.48
C ARG A 11 18.14 24.80 -1.00
N THR A 12 16.96 24.75 -0.38
CA THR A 12 15.79 25.57 -0.70
C THR A 12 15.93 26.97 -0.12
N ASN A 13 15.49 27.98 -0.87
CA ASN A 13 15.36 29.34 -0.37
C ASN A 13 14.04 29.47 0.43
N TRP A 14 14.10 29.22 1.73
CA TRP A 14 12.93 29.26 2.62
C TRP A 14 12.33 30.66 2.78
N GLN A 15 13.15 31.71 2.76
CA GLN A 15 12.67 33.10 2.87
C GLN A 15 11.82 33.50 1.66
N ALA A 16 12.20 33.03 0.47
CA ALA A 16 11.41 33.26 -0.74
C ALA A 16 10.09 32.50 -0.74
N LEU A 17 10.05 31.26 -0.20
CA LEU A 17 8.81 30.49 -0.06
C LEU A 17 7.88 31.08 1.01
N GLU A 18 8.42 31.56 2.13
CA GLU A 18 7.63 32.19 3.20
C GLU A 18 7.01 33.53 2.75
N ALA A 19 7.69 34.27 1.88
CA ALA A 19 7.19 35.51 1.31
C ALA A 19 6.27 35.31 0.09
N MET A 20 6.21 34.10 -0.48
CA MET A 20 5.33 33.78 -1.61
C MET A 20 3.90 33.56 -1.09
N GLY A 21 2.94 34.31 -1.64
CA GLY A 21 1.53 34.06 -1.40
C GLY A 21 1.00 32.90 -2.25
N ASP A 22 -0.14 32.34 -1.83
CA ASP A 22 -0.77 31.19 -2.49
C ASP A 22 -1.05 31.42 -3.99
N GLU A 23 -1.32 32.66 -4.40
CA GLU A 23 -1.56 33.03 -5.81
C GLU A 23 -0.34 32.83 -6.72
N GLY A 24 0.87 32.76 -6.13
CA GLY A 24 2.12 32.50 -6.85
C GLY A 24 2.48 31.03 -6.97
N ILE A 25 1.69 30.13 -6.38
CA ILE A 25 1.92 28.68 -6.44
C ILE A 25 1.38 28.14 -7.76
N ASP A 26 2.25 27.54 -8.55
CA ASP A 26 1.87 26.89 -9.81
C ASP A 26 1.29 25.50 -9.52
N TYR A 27 0.00 25.32 -9.82
CA TYR A 27 -0.72 24.03 -9.70
C TYR A 27 -0.96 23.37 -11.06
N SER A 28 -0.29 23.82 -12.13
CA SER A 28 -0.52 23.31 -13.49
C SER A 28 -0.22 21.82 -13.64
N ASP A 29 0.66 21.26 -12.81
CA ASP A 29 1.03 19.85 -12.78
C ASP A 29 0.11 19.00 -11.88
N ILE A 30 -0.59 19.63 -10.94
CA ILE A 30 -1.46 18.98 -9.95
C ILE A 30 -2.81 19.70 -9.92
N PRO A 31 -3.70 19.42 -10.89
CA PRO A 31 -5.02 20.05 -10.92
C PRO A 31 -5.82 19.70 -9.66
N PRO A 32 -6.72 20.58 -9.21
CA PRO A 32 -7.54 20.33 -8.04
C PRO A 32 -8.44 19.11 -8.26
N LEU A 33 -8.55 18.26 -7.24
CA LEU A 33 -9.48 17.14 -7.24
C LEU A 33 -10.91 17.65 -7.13
N THR A 34 -11.76 17.29 -8.10
CA THR A 34 -13.17 17.71 -8.14
C THR A 34 -14.06 16.85 -7.25
N GLU A 35 -15.26 17.34 -6.91
CA GLU A 35 -16.27 16.55 -6.19
C GLU A 35 -16.60 15.25 -6.95
N GLU A 36 -16.71 15.32 -8.29
CA GLU A 36 -16.96 14.16 -9.16
C GLU A 36 -15.87 13.07 -9.01
N PHE A 37 -14.61 13.47 -8.78
CA PHE A 37 -13.53 12.52 -8.50
C PHE A 37 -13.78 11.77 -7.19
N PHE A 38 -14.23 12.47 -6.15
CA PHE A 38 -14.54 11.87 -4.86
C PHE A 38 -15.83 11.03 -4.89
N GLU A 39 -16.83 11.41 -5.67
CA GLU A 39 -18.06 10.63 -5.86
C GLU A 39 -17.78 9.24 -6.46
N GLN A 40 -16.79 9.13 -7.34
CA GLN A 40 -16.37 7.86 -7.94
C GLN A 40 -15.23 7.16 -7.17
N ALA A 41 -14.66 7.83 -6.16
CA ALA A 41 -13.53 7.29 -5.41
C ALA A 41 -13.97 6.12 -4.52
N THR A 42 -13.41 4.95 -4.78
CA THR A 42 -13.61 3.78 -3.91
C THR A 42 -12.58 3.79 -2.78
N LEU A 43 -13.03 4.02 -1.55
CA LEU A 43 -12.17 3.88 -0.37
C LEU A 43 -11.77 2.42 -0.18
N LYS A 44 -10.49 2.11 -0.39
CA LYS A 44 -9.91 0.80 -0.07
C LYS A 44 -9.24 0.87 1.29
N ILE A 45 -9.95 0.49 2.34
CA ILE A 45 -9.36 0.28 3.65
C ILE A 45 -8.57 -1.04 3.58
N PRO A 46 -7.24 -1.05 3.75
CA PRO A 46 -6.49 -2.29 3.81
C PRO A 46 -7.00 -3.08 5.02
N ALA A 47 -7.56 -4.25 4.77
CA ALA A 47 -8.00 -5.12 5.84
C ALA A 47 -6.81 -5.44 6.75
N SER A 48 -7.00 -5.27 8.06
CA SER A 48 -6.02 -5.66 9.06
C SER A 48 -5.64 -7.12 8.81
N GLN A 49 -4.41 -7.37 8.38
CA GLN A 49 -3.93 -8.73 8.19
C GLN A 49 -3.85 -9.38 9.57
N ALA A 50 -4.60 -10.46 9.78
CA ALA A 50 -4.49 -11.25 10.99
C ALA A 50 -3.04 -11.76 11.11
N GLN A 51 -2.34 -11.37 12.17
CA GLN A 51 -0.97 -11.79 12.46
C GLN A 51 -0.96 -13.13 13.21
N GLN A 52 -1.65 -14.13 12.67
CA GLN A 52 -1.65 -15.47 13.26
C GLN A 52 -0.47 -16.26 12.72
N LEU A 53 0.30 -16.88 13.63
CA LEU A 53 1.38 -17.79 13.25
C LEU A 53 0.75 -19.12 12.82
N VAL A 54 0.83 -19.43 11.52
CA VAL A 54 0.40 -20.73 10.98
C VAL A 54 1.62 -21.62 10.82
N GLN A 55 1.55 -22.84 11.34
CA GLN A 55 2.57 -23.86 11.10
C GLN A 55 2.37 -24.44 9.71
N ILE A 56 3.43 -24.41 8.90
CA ILE A 56 3.45 -24.96 7.54
C ILE A 56 4.56 -25.99 7.50
N GLU A 57 4.30 -27.13 6.85
CA GLU A 57 5.29 -28.19 6.67
C GLU A 57 6.55 -27.65 5.93
N PRO A 58 7.74 -28.15 6.29
CA PRO A 58 9.00 -27.60 5.80
C PRO A 58 9.22 -27.81 4.30
N ASP A 59 8.67 -28.86 3.69
CA ASP A 59 8.77 -29.10 2.26
C ASP A 59 7.89 -28.12 1.46
N VAL A 60 6.68 -27.85 1.95
CA VAL A 60 5.73 -26.91 1.36
C VAL A 60 6.32 -25.49 1.41
N LEU A 61 6.89 -25.11 2.55
CA LEU A 61 7.53 -23.79 2.70
C LEU A 61 8.71 -23.63 1.72
N LYS A 62 9.56 -24.66 1.58
CA LYS A 62 10.68 -24.64 0.62
C LYS A 62 10.22 -24.49 -0.82
N TRP A 63 9.12 -25.13 -1.19
CA TRP A 63 8.54 -25.00 -2.53
C TRP A 63 7.99 -23.58 -2.79
N PHE A 64 7.38 -22.95 -1.78
CA PHE A 64 6.94 -21.57 -1.90
C PHE A 64 8.10 -20.58 -1.99
N GLN A 65 9.17 -20.81 -1.23
CA GLN A 65 10.38 -19.99 -1.28
C GLN A 65 11.12 -20.13 -2.62
N SER A 66 11.11 -21.32 -3.23
CA SER A 66 11.80 -21.55 -4.51
C SER A 66 11.16 -20.85 -5.71
N ARG A 67 9.88 -20.46 -5.61
CA ARG A 67 9.18 -19.67 -6.64
C ARG A 67 9.63 -18.21 -6.73
N GLY A 68 10.38 -17.72 -5.74
CA GLY A 68 10.83 -16.33 -5.66
C GLY A 68 9.71 -15.34 -5.31
N GLY A 69 10.09 -14.14 -4.85
CA GLY A 69 9.15 -13.09 -4.46
C GLY A 69 8.56 -13.24 -3.04
N ASP A 70 7.47 -12.51 -2.77
CA ASP A 70 6.78 -12.56 -1.47
C ASP A 70 5.97 -13.85 -1.34
N TYR A 71 6.63 -14.91 -0.85
CA TYR A 71 6.02 -16.22 -0.65
C TYR A 71 4.82 -16.19 0.30
N LYS A 72 4.75 -15.23 1.23
CA LYS A 72 3.61 -15.06 2.16
C LYS A 72 2.38 -14.58 1.41
N ALA A 73 2.55 -13.63 0.48
CA ALA A 73 1.47 -13.16 -0.39
C ALA A 73 0.95 -14.29 -1.29
N LEU A 74 1.85 -15.12 -1.83
CA LEU A 74 1.49 -16.27 -2.65
C LEU A 74 0.66 -17.30 -1.87
N ILE A 75 1.09 -17.67 -0.65
CA ILE A 75 0.33 -18.56 0.24
C ILE A 75 -1.08 -18.00 0.48
N ASN A 76 -1.19 -16.72 0.82
CA ASN A 76 -2.49 -16.09 1.08
C ASN A 76 -3.42 -16.12 -0.14
N SER A 77 -2.88 -15.87 -1.34
CA SER A 77 -3.66 -15.91 -2.59
C SER A 77 -4.27 -17.29 -2.87
N ILE A 78 -3.50 -18.35 -2.65
CA ILE A 78 -3.94 -19.73 -2.87
C ILE A 78 -5.00 -20.12 -1.85
N LEU A 79 -4.79 -19.77 -0.57
CA LEU A 79 -5.78 -20.02 0.48
C LEU A 79 -7.11 -19.30 0.18
N ARG A 80 -7.06 -18.04 -0.28
CA ARG A 80 -8.27 -17.30 -0.66
C ARG A 80 -9.02 -17.98 -1.80
N GLN A 81 -8.32 -18.36 -2.89
CA GLN A 81 -8.93 -19.05 -4.02
C GLN A 81 -9.56 -20.39 -3.59
N HIS A 82 -8.88 -21.14 -2.72
CA HIS A 82 -9.41 -22.39 -2.18
C HIS A 82 -10.69 -22.15 -1.37
N ILE A 83 -10.71 -21.17 -0.47
CA ILE A 83 -11.90 -20.80 0.32
C ILE A 83 -13.06 -20.40 -0.59
N GLU A 84 -12.82 -19.57 -1.61
CA GLU A 84 -13.86 -19.11 -2.55
C GLU A 84 -14.45 -20.28 -3.35
N SER A 85 -13.60 -21.19 -3.84
CA SER A 85 -14.05 -22.39 -4.55
C SER A 85 -14.91 -23.30 -3.67
N HIS A 86 -14.59 -23.45 -2.39
CA HIS A 86 -15.35 -24.31 -1.47
C HIS A 86 -16.65 -23.62 -1.02
N ARG A 87 -16.64 -22.31 -0.81
CA ARG A 87 -17.85 -21.54 -0.48
C ARG A 87 -18.92 -21.64 -1.57
N ASN A 88 -18.50 -21.66 -2.84
CA ASN A 88 -19.40 -21.81 -3.98
C ASN A 88 -19.94 -23.24 -4.16
N GLN A 89 -19.29 -24.25 -3.56
CA GLN A 89 -19.77 -25.64 -3.57
C GLN A 89 -20.77 -25.91 -2.43
N SER A 90 -20.61 -25.28 -1.27
CA SER A 90 -21.54 -25.42 -0.14
C SER A 90 -22.83 -24.59 -0.29
N ALA A 91 -22.88 -23.68 -1.26
CA ALA A 91 -24.05 -22.85 -1.57
C ALA A 91 -24.92 -23.42 -2.74
N ARG A 92 -24.64 -24.66 -3.16
CA ARG A 92 -25.47 -25.46 -4.07
C ARG A 92 -26.08 -26.62 -3.31
#